data_AF-A0A9N9ED52-F1
#
_entry.id   AF-A0A9N9ED52-F1
#
_cell.length_a   1.000
_cell.length_b   1.000
_cell.length_c   1.000
_cell.angle_alpha   90.00
_cell.angle_beta   90.00
_cell.angle_gamma   90.00
#
_symmetry.space_group_name_H-M   'P 1'
#
loop_
_entity.id
_entity.type
_entity.pdbx_description
1 polymer ?
#
loop_
_entity_poly.entity_id
_entity_poly.type
_entity_poly.pdbx_seq_one_letter_code
_entity_poly.pdbx_strand_id
1 'polypeptide(L)'
;LKETTIETYKRIIKESEAIAEKTNGQVDMRKSGGYSLTSLKLFRETTLAPNRSEKIDEKENAWLNLATTGALVFAEKYEGEVIQYDVNSMYIYEMLKKEASWPIAT
;
A
#
# COMPACT_ATOMS: atom_id res chain seq x y z
N LEU A 1 15.41 -7.71 16.29
CA LEU A 1 14.87 -6.93 17.44
C LEU A 1 13.69 -6.12 16.93
N LYS A 2 12.56 -6.15 17.63
CA LYS A 2 11.34 -5.43 17.22
C LYS A 2 11.45 -4.00 17.75
N GLU A 3 11.27 -3.00 16.89
CA GLU A 3 11.26 -1.59 17.30
C GLU A 3 10.16 -1.35 18.34
N THR A 4 10.43 -0.48 19.32
CA THR A 4 9.39 0.06 20.20
C THR A 4 8.49 1.04 19.44
N THR A 5 7.30 1.33 19.99
CA THR A 5 6.38 2.33 19.42
C THR A 5 7.03 3.71 19.26
N ILE A 6 7.87 4.11 20.22
CA ILE A 6 8.56 5.41 20.20
C ILE A 6 9.64 5.43 19.11
N GLU A 7 10.41 4.35 18.96
CA GLU A 7 11.43 4.23 17.92
C GLU A 7 10.79 4.24 16.53
N THR A 8 9.70 3.48 16.35
CA THR A 8 8.91 3.46 15.12
C THR A 8 8.41 4.86 14.77
N TYR A 9 7.86 5.57 15.75
CA TYR A 9 7.38 6.94 15.56
C TYR A 9 8.50 7.88 15.11
N LYS A 10 9.65 7.88 15.81
CA LYS A 10 10.80 8.73 15.45
C LYS A 10 11.33 8.43 14.05
N ARG A 11 11.40 7.15 13.68
CA ARG A 11 11.81 6.72 12.35
C ARG A 11 10.85 7.23 11.28
N ILE A 12 9.54 7.07 11.46
CA ILE A 12 8.51 7.54 10.52
C ILE A 12 8.59 9.06 10.34
N ILE A 13 8.80 9.83 11.40
CA ILE A 13 8.95 11.30 11.30
C ILE A 13 10.17 11.66 10.44
N LYS A 14 11.32 11.03 10.71
CA LYS A 14 12.55 11.27 9.95
C LYS A 14 12.41 10.87 8.48
N GLU A 15 11.78 9.73 8.21
CA GLU A 15 11.47 9.30 6.85
C GLU A 15 10.52 10.28 6.14
N SER A 16 9.50 10.78 6.85
CA SER A 16 8.56 11.76 6.31
C SER A 16 9.24 13.09 5.97
N GLU A 17 10.17 13.55 6.80
CA GLU A 17 10.96 14.76 6.54
C GLU A 17 11.81 14.62 5.28
N ALA A 18 12.54 13.50 5.16
CA ALA A 18 13.38 13.22 4.00
C ALA A 18 12.56 13.09 2.70
N ILE A 19 11.38 12.47 2.76
CA ILE A 19 10.48 12.35 1.61
C ILE A 19 9.89 13.72 1.24
N ALA A 20 9.45 14.51 2.22
CA ALA A 20 8.93 15.85 1.97
C ALA A 20 9.98 16.76 1.33
N GLU A 21 11.22 16.73 1.81
CA GLU A 21 12.34 17.48 1.22
C GLU A 21 12.59 17.06 -0.23
N LYS A 22 12.74 15.76 -0.49
CA LYS A 22 12.98 15.23 -1.84
C LYS A 22 11.84 15.50 -2.83
N THR A 23 10.63 15.66 -2.33
CA THR A 23 9.42 15.89 -3.16
C THR A 23 8.98 17.35 -3.16
N ASN A 24 9.79 18.28 -2.65
CA ASN A 24 9.43 19.70 -2.51
C ASN A 24 8.08 19.91 -1.81
N GLY A 25 7.79 19.08 -0.81
CA GLY A 25 6.58 19.10 0.00
C GLY A 25 5.34 18.46 -0.63
N GLN A 26 5.45 17.87 -1.82
CA GLN A 26 4.31 17.16 -2.46
C GLN A 26 3.87 15.93 -1.66
N VAL A 27 4.82 15.22 -1.03
CA VAL A 27 4.54 14.04 -0.20
C VAL A 27 5.00 14.30 1.24
N ASP A 28 4.04 14.41 2.17
CA ASP A 28 4.36 14.63 3.59
C ASP A 28 3.41 13.85 4.52
N MET A 29 3.91 12.74 5.05
CA MET A 29 3.12 11.81 5.88
C MET A 29 2.69 12.40 7.23
N ARG A 30 3.38 13.44 7.71
CA ARG A 30 3.01 14.17 8.94
C ARG A 30 1.69 14.93 8.74
N LYS A 31 1.35 15.27 7.50
CA LYS A 31 0.10 15.97 7.14
C LYS A 31 -1.04 15.01 6.81
N SER A 32 -0.72 13.90 6.15
CA SER A 32 -1.73 12.93 5.66
C SER A 32 -2.02 11.77 6.63
N GLY A 33 -1.23 11.56 7.69
CA GLY A 33 -1.52 10.56 8.72
C GLY A 33 -0.89 9.18 8.49
N GLY A 34 0.28 9.13 7.83
CA GLY A 34 1.07 7.90 7.65
C GLY A 34 1.06 7.36 6.21
N TYR A 35 1.76 6.24 6.00
CA TYR A 35 2.03 5.68 4.67
C TYR A 35 0.79 5.48 3.81
N SER A 36 -0.18 4.70 4.28
CA SER A 36 -1.35 4.31 3.47
C SER A 36 -2.20 5.50 3.04
N LEU A 37 -2.46 6.45 3.96
CA LEU A 37 -3.26 7.64 3.65
C LEU A 37 -2.50 8.59 2.71
N THR A 38 -1.18 8.70 2.87
CA THR A 38 -0.33 9.52 1.99
C THR A 38 -0.31 8.96 0.58
N SER A 39 -0.10 7.65 0.43
CA SER A 39 -0.09 6.97 -0.86
C SER A 39 -1.46 7.06 -1.56
N LEU A 40 -2.55 6.88 -0.81
CA LEU A 40 -3.91 7.02 -1.37
C LEU A 40 -4.20 8.45 -1.81
N LYS A 41 -3.79 9.45 -1.02
CA LYS A 41 -3.90 10.86 -1.38
C LYS A 41 -3.13 11.16 -2.67
N LEU A 42 -1.86 10.77 -2.72
CA LEU A 42 -1.00 10.97 -3.90
C LEU A 42 -1.60 10.30 -5.15
N PHE A 43 -2.09 9.07 -5.01
CA PHE A 43 -2.76 8.37 -6.10
C PHE A 43 -3.96 9.15 -6.63
N ARG A 44 -4.86 9.61 -5.75
CA ARG A 44 -6.05 10.37 -6.15
C ARG A 44 -5.70 11.69 -6.82
N GLU A 45 -4.75 12.45 -6.27
CA GLU A 45 -4.31 13.73 -6.83
C GLU A 45 -3.63 13.56 -8.18
N THR A 46 -2.87 12.47 -8.37
CA THR A 46 -2.15 12.19 -9.63
C THR A 46 -3.07 11.68 -10.72
N THR A 47 -4.03 10.82 -10.37
CA THR A 47 -4.91 10.15 -11.35
C THR A 47 -6.23 10.88 -11.58
N LEU A 48 -6.50 11.92 -10.80
CA LEU A 48 -7.81 12.57 -10.69
C LEU A 48 -8.94 11.55 -10.45
N ALA A 49 -8.63 10.42 -9.81
CA ALA A 49 -9.60 9.36 -9.60
C ALA A 49 -10.85 9.91 -8.90
N PRO A 50 -12.06 9.59 -9.40
CA PRO A 50 -13.28 10.10 -8.81
C PRO A 50 -13.36 9.66 -7.34
N ASN A 51 -13.85 10.56 -6.50
CA ASN A 51 -14.29 10.15 -5.17
C ASN A 51 -15.35 9.08 -5.37
N ARG A 52 -15.22 7.97 -4.63
CA ARG A 52 -16.16 6.85 -4.69
C ARG A 52 -17.58 7.42 -4.53
N SER A 53 -18.39 7.30 -5.57
CA SER A 53 -19.70 7.94 -5.64
C SER A 53 -20.74 7.24 -4.78
N GLU A 54 -20.57 5.93 -4.54
CA GLU A 54 -21.53 5.10 -3.83
C GLU A 54 -20.90 4.36 -2.65
N LYS A 55 -21.59 4.42 -1.51
CA LYS A 55 -21.24 3.66 -0.31
C LYS A 55 -21.65 2.20 -0.54
N ILE A 56 -20.72 1.27 -0.36
CA ILE A 56 -21.05 -0.17 -0.36
C ILE A 56 -22.05 -0.45 0.76
N ASP A 57 -23.10 -1.20 0.46
CA ASP A 57 -23.99 -1.70 1.50
C ASP A 57 -23.28 -2.73 2.41
N GLU A 58 -23.82 -2.95 3.61
CA GLU A 58 -23.16 -3.81 4.60
C GLU A 58 -23.08 -5.28 4.15
N LYS A 59 -24.07 -5.75 3.39
CA LYS A 59 -24.15 -7.14 2.91
C LYS A 59 -23.16 -7.37 1.78
N GLU A 60 -23.10 -6.44 0.82
CA GLU A 60 -22.09 -6.47 -0.24
C GLU A 60 -20.68 -6.39 0.35
N ASN A 61 -20.45 -5.50 1.33
CA ASN A 61 -19.16 -5.41 2.00
C ASN A 61 -18.78 -6.71 2.71
N ALA A 62 -19.73 -7.41 3.34
CA ALA A 62 -19.49 -8.72 3.94
C ALA A 62 -19.08 -9.76 2.88
N TRP A 63 -19.72 -9.78 1.72
CA TRP A 63 -19.36 -10.68 0.62
C TRP A 63 -17.98 -10.37 0.03
N LEU A 64 -17.65 -9.09 -0.17
CA LEU A 64 -16.32 -8.68 -0.63
C LEU A 64 -15.23 -9.11 0.36
N ASN A 65 -15.48 -8.95 1.65
CA ASN A 65 -14.53 -9.39 2.69
C ASN A 65 -14.37 -10.92 2.70
N LEU A 66 -15.42 -11.69 2.44
CA LEU A 66 -15.33 -13.16 2.33
C LEU A 66 -14.56 -13.61 1.09
N ALA A 67 -14.69 -12.89 -0.03
CA ALA A 67 -13.98 -13.20 -1.27
C ALA A 67 -12.53 -12.69 -1.30
N THR A 68 -12.16 -11.78 -0.39
CA THR A 68 -10.81 -11.20 -0.33
C THR A 68 -9.88 -12.10 0.48
N THR A 69 -8.86 -12.66 -0.18
CA THR A 69 -7.81 -13.45 0.48
C THR A 69 -6.50 -12.68 0.47
N GLY A 70 -5.73 -12.79 1.56
CA GLY A 70 -4.41 -12.19 1.70
C GLY A 70 -3.30 -12.98 0.97
N ALA A 71 -2.07 -12.79 1.42
CA ALA A 71 -0.91 -13.46 0.84
C ALA A 71 -0.94 -14.99 1.04
N LEU A 72 -0.44 -15.72 0.05
CA LEU A 72 -0.14 -17.14 0.19
C LEU A 72 1.15 -17.31 0.98
N VAL A 73 1.07 -17.97 2.13
CA VAL A 73 2.24 -18.36 2.95
C VAL A 73 2.29 -19.88 2.99
N PHE A 74 3.39 -20.43 2.51
CA PHE A 74 3.60 -21.88 2.44
C PHE A 74 5.03 -22.21 2.87
N ALA A 75 5.19 -23.30 3.60
CA ALA A 75 6.47 -23.81 4.02
C ALA A 75 6.41 -25.34 4.17
N GLU A 76 7.43 -26.01 3.67
CA GLU A 76 7.65 -27.45 3.89
C GLU A 76 8.96 -27.65 4.65
N LYS A 77 9.02 -28.72 5.44
CA LYS A 77 10.26 -29.08 6.11
C LYS A 77 11.28 -29.51 5.04
N TYR A 78 12.42 -28.83 4.99
CA TYR A 78 13.50 -29.12 4.07
C TYR A 78 14.85 -29.03 4.80
N GLU A 79 15.76 -29.93 4.47
CA GLU A 79 17.15 -29.97 4.98
C GLU A 79 18.09 -30.04 3.76
N GLY A 80 18.93 -29.02 3.58
CA GLY A 80 19.82 -28.89 2.41
C GLY A 80 20.09 -27.42 2.04
N GLU A 81 20.88 -27.20 0.99
CA GLU A 81 21.10 -25.86 0.44
C GLU A 81 19.87 -25.41 -0.37
N VAL A 82 19.51 -24.13 -0.25
CA VAL A 82 18.33 -23.56 -0.92
C VAL A 82 18.63 -22.18 -1.47
N ILE A 83 18.02 -21.88 -2.62
CA ILE A 83 17.99 -20.54 -3.22
C ILE A 83 16.56 -20.02 -3.11
N GLN A 84 16.41 -18.85 -2.50
CA GLN A 84 15.14 -18.14 -2.41
C GLN A 84 15.09 -17.04 -3.47
N TYR A 85 13.96 -16.95 -4.17
CA TYR A 85 13.65 -15.84 -5.07
C TYR A 85 12.57 -14.96 -4.46
N ASP A 86 12.64 -13.66 -4.73
CA ASP A 86 11.63 -12.67 -4.32
C ASP A 86 11.18 -11.89 -5.56
N VAL A 87 9.88 -11.67 -5.69
CA VAL A 87 9.29 -10.90 -6.78
C VAL A 87 9.31 -9.43 -6.40
N ASN A 88 10.13 -8.65 -7.10
CA ASN A 88 10.23 -7.21 -6.90
C ASN A 88 8.87 -6.52 -7.04
N SER A 89 8.40 -5.90 -5.95
CA SER A 89 7.18 -5.10 -5.92
C SER A 89 5.93 -5.83 -6.46
N MET A 90 5.77 -7.12 -6.14
CA MET A 90 4.72 -8.03 -6.63
C MET A 90 3.34 -7.36 -6.81
N TYR A 91 2.75 -6.77 -5.76
CA TYR A 91 1.42 -6.14 -5.88
C TYR A 91 1.38 -4.96 -6.85
N ILE A 92 2.43 -4.15 -6.91
CA ILE A 92 2.51 -3.04 -7.87
C ILE A 92 2.61 -3.59 -9.29
N TYR A 93 3.42 -4.64 -9.51
CA TYR A 93 3.51 -5.30 -10.79
C TYR A 93 2.16 -5.83 -11.27
N GLU A 94 1.38 -6.47 -10.38
CA GLU A 94 0.03 -6.95 -10.67
C GLU A 94 -0.94 -5.80 -10.98
N MET A 95 -0.89 -4.69 -10.23
CA MET A 95 -1.75 -3.51 -10.45
C MET A 95 -1.49 -2.78 -11.78
N LEU A 96 -0.31 -2.95 -12.37
CA LEU A 96 0.09 -2.33 -13.64
C LEU A 96 -0.25 -3.19 -14.87
N LYS A 97 -0.70 -4.44 -14.69
CA LYS A 97 -1.09 -5.29 -15.82
C LYS A 97 -2.25 -4.65 -16.59
N LYS A 98 -2.23 -4.73 -17.92
CA LYS A 98 -3.19 -4.06 -18.83
C LYS A 98 -4.66 -4.44 -18.60
N GLU A 99 -4.92 -5.53 -17.87
CA GLU A 99 -6.27 -5.98 -17.51
C GLU A 99 -6.84 -5.24 -16.30
N ALA A 100 -5.99 -4.55 -15.52
CA ALA A 100 -6.42 -3.67 -14.44
C ALA A 100 -6.69 -2.27 -14.97
N SER A 101 -7.96 -1.94 -15.20
CA SER A 101 -8.40 -0.56 -15.49
C SER A 101 -8.78 0.15 -14.19
N TRP A 102 -8.12 1.28 -13.91
CA TRP A 102 -8.48 2.14 -12.79
C TRP A 102 -9.43 3.25 -13.26
N PRO A 103 -10.47 3.59 -12.48
CA PRO A 103 -11.29 4.73 -12.81
C PRO A 103 -10.44 6.01 -12.68
N ILE A 104 -10.03 6.55 -13.82
CA ILE A 104 -9.42 7.88 -13.93
C ILE A 104 -10.52 8.85 -14.39
N ALA A 105 -10.58 10.05 -13.83
CA ALA A 105 -11.45 11.07 -14.39
C ALA A 105 -10.87 11.54 -15.74
N THR A 106 -11.63 11.37 -16.82
CA THR A 106 -11.37 12.00 -18.13
C THR A 106 -11.76 13.46 -18.12
#